data_AF-A0A8H2JGK6-F1
#
_entry.id   AF-A0A8H2JGK6-F1
#
_cell.length_a   1.000
_cell.length_b   1.000
_cell.length_c   1.000
_cell.angle_alpha   90.00
_cell.angle_beta   90.00
_cell.angle_gamma   90.00
#
_symmetry.space_group_name_H-M   'P 1'
#
loop_
_entity.id
_entity.type
_entity.pdbx_description
1 polymer ?
#
loop_
_entity_poly.entity_id
_entity_poly.type
_entity_poly.pdbx_seq_one_letter_code
_entity_poly.pdbx_strand_id
1 'polypeptide(L)'
;MTDPVARRLLDAAARLTDALAFARGPRGEVLFLTDDQRVAFAFHLARAGADVYPDKAIIKRRGIPDRPGQLAGVVDWVPVDAPDDPDAPEPISAVGPIPPPPELPDLDELAPWHTQTKIKGDCS
;
A
#
# COMPACT_ATOMS: atom_id res chain seq x y z
N MET A 1 7.42 14.70 -15.73
CA MET A 1 7.88 13.36 -16.18
C MET A 1 8.06 12.50 -14.93
N THR A 2 7.14 11.60 -14.63
CA THR A 2 7.09 10.89 -13.33
C THR A 2 8.28 9.94 -13.18
N ASP A 3 9.03 10.05 -12.09
CA ASP A 3 10.21 9.22 -11.80
C ASP A 3 9.82 7.71 -11.79
N PRO A 4 10.44 6.87 -12.64
CA PRO A 4 10.13 5.44 -12.71
C PRO A 4 10.44 4.70 -11.40
N VAL A 5 11.41 5.17 -10.61
CA VAL A 5 11.75 4.57 -9.31
C VAL A 5 10.66 4.88 -8.29
N ALA A 6 10.25 6.13 -8.19
CA ALA A 6 9.12 6.54 -7.36
C ALA A 6 7.84 5.77 -7.73
N ARG A 7 7.58 5.57 -9.03
CA ARG A 7 6.40 4.80 -9.46
C ARG A 7 6.45 3.34 -9.01
N ARG A 8 7.59 2.67 -9.20
CA ARG A 8 7.79 1.29 -8.75
C ARG A 8 7.60 1.15 -7.24
N LEU A 9 8.11 2.11 -6.46
CA LEU A 9 7.96 2.15 -5.01
C LEU A 9 6.49 2.24 -4.60
N LEU A 10 5.73 3.16 -5.21
CA LEU A 10 4.31 3.34 -4.91
C LEU A 10 3.47 2.12 -5.31
N ASP A 11 3.76 1.50 -6.45
CA ASP A 11 3.07 0.29 -6.89
C ASP A 11 3.33 -0.90 -5.93
N ALA A 12 4.56 -1.06 -5.44
CA ALA A 12 4.90 -2.07 -4.43
C ALA A 12 4.22 -1.78 -3.08
N ALA A 13 4.26 -0.53 -2.63
CA ALA A 13 3.59 -0.10 -1.40
C ALA A 13 2.07 -0.32 -1.49
N ALA A 14 1.47 -0.10 -2.67
CA ALA A 14 0.06 -0.37 -2.88
C ALA A 14 -0.26 -1.86 -2.68
N ARG A 15 0.49 -2.76 -3.36
CA ARG A 15 0.33 -4.22 -3.20
C ARG A 15 0.52 -4.69 -1.76
N LEU A 16 1.49 -4.11 -1.05
CA LEU A 16 1.80 -4.46 0.34
C LEU A 16 0.74 -3.96 1.31
N THR A 17 0.19 -2.76 1.12
CA THR A 17 -0.93 -2.23 1.93
C THR A 17 -2.11 -3.20 1.91
N ASP A 18 -2.40 -3.63 0.70
CA ASP A 18 -3.41 -4.60 0.36
C ASP A 18 -3.13 -5.98 1.01
N ALA A 19 -1.87 -6.43 1.00
CA ALA A 19 -1.46 -7.67 1.67
C ALA A 19 -1.50 -7.61 3.20
N LEU A 20 -1.44 -6.40 3.77
CA LEU A 20 -1.55 -6.16 5.21
C LEU A 20 -3.00 -5.99 5.69
N ALA A 21 -3.99 -5.96 4.79
CA ALA A 21 -5.39 -5.87 5.16
C ALA A 21 -5.83 -7.10 5.96
N PHE A 22 -6.34 -6.89 7.18
CA PHE A 22 -6.74 -7.97 8.10
C PHE A 22 -5.66 -9.06 8.28
N ALA A 23 -4.39 -8.62 8.34
CA ALA A 23 -3.24 -9.51 8.51
C ALA A 23 -3.42 -10.49 9.68
N ARG A 24 -2.91 -11.71 9.53
CA ARG A 24 -3.04 -12.78 10.52
C ARG A 24 -1.72 -13.03 11.23
N GLY A 25 -1.75 -13.11 12.55
CA GLY A 25 -0.59 -13.53 13.33
C GLY A 25 -0.36 -15.05 13.25
N PRO A 26 0.77 -15.54 13.79
CA PRO A 26 1.14 -16.97 13.73
C PRO A 26 0.13 -17.91 14.40
N ARG A 27 -0.74 -17.39 15.29
CA ARG A 27 -1.77 -18.18 15.98
C ARG A 27 -3.15 -18.02 15.33
N GLY A 28 -3.22 -17.34 14.19
CA GLY A 28 -4.46 -17.09 13.46
C GLY A 28 -5.31 -15.98 14.06
N GLU A 29 -4.75 -15.10 14.89
CA GLU A 29 -5.39 -13.88 15.34
C GLU A 29 -5.41 -12.82 14.23
N VAL A 30 -6.48 -12.02 14.13
CA VAL A 30 -6.48 -10.83 13.25
C VAL A 30 -5.66 -9.72 13.93
N LEU A 31 -4.72 -9.15 13.20
CA LEU A 31 -4.02 -7.94 13.59
C LEU A 31 -4.81 -6.72 13.11
N PHE A 32 -5.35 -5.95 14.05
CA PHE A 32 -6.06 -4.73 13.76
C PHE A 32 -5.07 -3.59 13.55
N LEU A 33 -4.53 -3.50 12.34
CA LEU A 33 -3.74 -2.36 11.88
C LEU A 33 -4.69 -1.28 11.35
N THR A 34 -4.53 -0.05 11.83
CA THR A 34 -5.26 1.10 11.25
C THR A 34 -4.77 1.37 9.83
N ASP A 35 -5.56 2.09 9.02
CA ASP A 35 -5.20 2.42 7.64
C ASP A 35 -3.85 3.14 7.55
N ASP A 36 -3.62 4.13 8.42
CA ASP A 36 -2.36 4.87 8.49
C ASP A 36 -1.17 3.96 8.82
N GLN A 37 -1.35 3.00 9.74
CA GLN A 37 -0.31 2.04 10.09
C GLN A 37 0.01 1.11 8.92
N ARG A 38 -1.03 0.61 8.22
CA ARG A 38 -0.84 -0.26 7.04
C ARG A 38 -0.06 0.46 5.95
N VAL A 39 -0.44 1.70 5.63
CA VAL A 39 0.24 2.51 4.61
C VAL A 39 1.70 2.78 5.00
N ALA A 40 1.95 3.14 6.27
CA ALA A 40 3.30 3.41 6.76
C ALA A 40 4.20 2.16 6.70
N PHE A 41 3.70 1.00 7.15
CA PHE A 41 4.45 -0.25 7.10
C PHE A 41 4.68 -0.73 5.67
N ALA A 42 3.65 -0.66 4.81
CA ALA A 42 3.76 -1.02 3.40
C ALA A 42 4.80 -0.16 2.66
N PHE A 43 4.79 1.15 2.90
CA PHE A 43 5.77 2.07 2.33
C PHE A 43 7.20 1.74 2.81
N HIS A 44 7.39 1.49 4.10
CA HIS A 44 8.69 1.09 4.64
C HIS A 44 9.19 -0.23 4.05
N LEU A 45 8.33 -1.24 3.96
CA LEU A 45 8.65 -2.55 3.38
C LEU A 45 9.02 -2.42 1.89
N ALA A 46 8.28 -1.61 1.13
CA ALA A 46 8.61 -1.33 -0.27
C ALA A 46 9.99 -0.66 -0.41
N ARG A 47 10.33 0.29 0.49
CA ARG A 47 11.68 0.90 0.53
C ARG A 47 12.78 -0.09 0.91
N ALA A 48 12.46 -1.09 1.73
CA ALA A 48 13.36 -2.20 2.06
C ALA A 48 13.49 -3.22 0.93
N GLY A 49 12.80 -3.03 -0.20
CA GLY A 49 12.83 -3.93 -1.36
C GLY A 49 11.91 -5.14 -1.23
N ALA A 50 10.98 -5.14 -0.26
CA ALA A 50 9.95 -6.17 -0.17
C ALA A 50 8.85 -5.95 -1.23
N ASP A 51 8.22 -7.03 -1.65
CA ASP A 51 7.09 -7.03 -2.59
C ASP A 51 6.26 -8.31 -2.39
N VAL A 52 5.12 -8.39 -3.09
CA VAL A 52 4.26 -9.58 -3.15
C VAL A 52 4.64 -10.39 -4.38
N TYR A 53 4.98 -11.67 -4.18
CA TYR A 53 5.34 -12.62 -5.23
C TYR A 53 4.28 -13.72 -5.31
N PRO A 54 3.33 -13.66 -6.28
CA PRO A 54 2.19 -14.58 -6.34
C PRO A 54 2.56 -16.06 -6.40
N ASP A 55 3.67 -16.39 -7.06
CA ASP A 55 4.23 -17.74 -7.19
C ASP A 55 4.73 -18.33 -5.87
N LYS A 56 4.97 -17.48 -4.87
CA LYS A 56 5.43 -17.87 -3.52
C LYS A 56 4.34 -17.73 -2.46
N ALA A 57 3.16 -17.22 -2.82
CA ALA A 57 2.07 -17.00 -1.90
C ALA A 57 1.42 -18.34 -1.51
N ILE A 58 1.22 -18.55 -0.21
CA ILE A 58 0.52 -19.73 0.33
C ILE A 58 -0.94 -19.45 0.69
N ILE A 59 -1.34 -18.17 0.65
CA ILE A 59 -2.69 -17.69 0.94
C ILE A 59 -3.14 -16.69 -0.12
N LYS A 60 -4.45 -16.58 -0.32
CA LYS A 60 -5.11 -15.58 -1.17
C LYS A 60 -6.19 -14.84 -0.39
N ARG A 61 -6.51 -13.63 -0.85
CA ARG A 61 -7.65 -12.87 -0.31
C ARG A 61 -8.96 -13.41 -0.85
N ARG A 62 -9.96 -13.44 0.02
CA ARG A 62 -11.35 -13.74 -0.32
C ARG A 62 -12.23 -12.64 0.28
N GLY A 63 -13.08 -12.02 -0.52
CA GLY A 63 -14.05 -11.06 0.01
C GLY A 63 -15.09 -11.76 0.87
N ILE A 64 -15.50 -11.12 1.96
CA ILE A 64 -16.59 -11.63 2.80
C ILE A 64 -17.85 -10.82 2.46
N PRO A 65 -19.01 -11.48 2.22
CA PRO A 65 -20.27 -10.77 2.01
C PRO A 65 -20.59 -9.86 3.19
N ASP A 66 -20.94 -8.61 2.91
CA ASP A 66 -21.32 -7.64 3.94
C ASP A 66 -22.55 -8.15 4.70
N ARG A 67 -22.41 -8.38 6.01
CA ARG A 67 -23.52 -8.71 6.91
C ARG A 67 -23.78 -7.55 7.89
N PRO A 68 -25.03 -7.35 8.35
CA PRO A 68 -25.31 -6.36 9.39
C PRO A 68 -24.40 -6.57 10.61
N GLY A 69 -23.61 -5.55 10.96
CA GLY A 69 -22.62 -5.60 12.05
C GLY A 69 -21.18 -5.95 11.63
N GLN A 70 -20.92 -6.19 10.34
CA GLN A 70 -19.57 -6.29 9.79
C GLN A 70 -19.13 -4.95 9.16
N LEU A 71 -17.83 -4.66 9.23
CA LEU A 71 -17.23 -3.56 8.48
C LEU A 71 -17.29 -3.89 6.99
N ALA A 72 -17.61 -2.89 6.16
CA ALA A 72 -17.64 -3.08 4.71
C ALA A 72 -16.22 -3.38 4.18
N GLY A 73 -16.11 -4.30 3.22
CA GLY A 73 -14.83 -4.62 2.57
C GLY A 73 -13.88 -5.49 3.41
N VAL A 74 -14.40 -6.25 4.37
CA VAL A 74 -13.60 -7.24 5.10
C VAL A 74 -13.16 -8.35 4.15
N VAL A 75 -11.87 -8.68 4.22
CA VAL A 75 -11.28 -9.81 3.51
C VAL A 75 -10.87 -10.90 4.49
N ASP A 76 -11.08 -12.14 4.08
CA ASP A 76 -10.49 -13.32 4.69
C ASP A 76 -9.22 -13.73 3.94
N TRP A 77 -8.34 -14.43 4.66
CA TRP A 77 -7.10 -14.98 4.13
C TRP A 77 -7.15 -16.50 4.17
N VAL A 78 -7.13 -17.10 3.00
CA VAL A 78 -7.46 -18.52 2.84
C VAL A 78 -6.36 -19.20 2.05
N PRO A 79 -6.13 -20.51 2.23
CA PRO A 79 -5.14 -21.24 1.45
C PRO A 79 -5.31 -20.99 -0.06
N VAL A 80 -4.20 -20.87 -0.79
CA VAL A 80 -4.24 -20.54 -2.22
C VAL A 80 -5.04 -21.57 -3.04
N ASP A 81 -5.04 -22.82 -2.60
CA ASP A 81 -5.78 -23.97 -3.14
C ASP A 81 -7.24 -24.06 -2.67
N ALA A 82 -7.68 -23.18 -1.77
CA ALA A 82 -9.06 -23.15 -1.32
C ALA A 82 -10.01 -22.88 -2.51
N PRO A 83 -11.17 -23.56 -2.60
CA PRO A 83 -12.14 -23.32 -3.65
C PRO A 83 -12.58 -21.86 -3.68
N ASP A 84 -12.70 -21.31 -4.89
CA ASP A 84 -13.30 -20.00 -5.09
C ASP A 84 -14.81 -20.07 -4.81
N ASP A 85 -15.31 -19.09 -4.09
CA ASP A 85 -16.74 -18.95 -3.81
C ASP A 85 -17.32 -17.98 -4.86
N PRO A 86 -18.21 -18.46 -5.75
CA PRO A 86 -18.76 -17.62 -6.82
C PRO A 86 -19.66 -16.49 -6.30
N ASP A 87 -20.16 -16.61 -5.06
CA ASP A 87 -21.02 -15.61 -4.43
C ASP A 87 -20.22 -14.63 -3.54
N ALA A 88 -18.90 -14.81 -3.42
CA ALA A 88 -18.05 -13.91 -2.65
C ALA A 88 -17.87 -12.58 -3.40
N PRO A 89 -18.00 -11.43 -2.71
CA PRO A 89 -17.73 -10.13 -3.31
C PRO A 89 -16.25 -10.00 -3.68
N GLU A 90 -15.95 -9.16 -4.67
CA GLU A 90 -14.56 -8.83 -4.99
C GLU A 90 -13.88 -8.11 -3.80
N PRO A 91 -12.66 -8.52 -3.41
CA PRO A 91 -11.86 -7.79 -2.43
C PRO A 91 -11.66 -6.33 -2.84
N ILE A 92 -12.08 -5.41 -1.97
CA ILE A 92 -11.83 -3.98 -2.19
C ILE A 92 -10.35 -3.72 -1.84
N SER A 93 -9.60 -3.16 -2.79
CA SER A 93 -8.25 -2.68 -2.51
C SER A 93 -8.31 -1.52 -1.52
N ALA A 94 -7.46 -1.56 -0.50
CA ALA A 94 -7.34 -0.52 0.52
C ALA A 94 -6.83 0.81 -0.05
N VAL A 95 -6.25 0.79 -1.26
CA VAL A 95 -5.66 1.97 -1.91
C VAL A 95 -6.69 2.65 -2.84
N GLY A 96 -7.80 1.98 -3.16
CA GLY A 96 -8.67 2.39 -4.28
C GLY A 96 -7.89 2.43 -5.62
N PRO A 97 -8.52 2.84 -6.73
CA PRO A 97 -7.74 3.27 -7.88
C PRO A 97 -6.85 4.44 -7.41
N ILE A 98 -5.52 4.28 -7.50
CA ILE A 98 -4.58 5.40 -7.27
C ILE A 98 -5.04 6.52 -8.20
N PRO A 99 -5.61 7.64 -7.68
CA PRO A 99 -5.94 8.74 -8.55
C PRO A 99 -4.64 9.15 -9.24
N PRO A 100 -4.63 9.41 -10.55
CA PRO A 100 -3.47 10.04 -11.16
C PRO A 100 -3.14 11.24 -10.26
N PRO A 101 -1.89 11.34 -9.74
CA PRO A 101 -1.54 12.47 -8.90
C PRO A 101 -1.99 13.71 -9.66
N PRO A 102 -2.74 14.63 -9.03
CA PRO A 102 -3.06 15.88 -9.72
C PRO A 102 -1.74 16.41 -10.25
N GLU A 103 -1.72 16.86 -11.50
CA GLU A 103 -0.56 17.57 -12.03
C GLU A 103 -0.33 18.75 -11.09
N LEU A 104 0.55 18.55 -10.11
CA LEU A 104 0.92 19.60 -9.21
C LEU A 104 1.63 20.61 -10.10
N PRO A 105 1.22 21.89 -10.05
CA PRO A 105 1.98 22.92 -10.72
C PRO A 105 3.44 22.81 -10.25
N ASP A 106 4.37 23.05 -11.17
CA ASP A 106 5.79 22.96 -10.88
C ASP A 106 6.09 23.80 -9.63
N LEU A 107 6.37 23.12 -8.52
CA LEU A 107 6.58 23.77 -7.23
C LEU A 107 7.87 24.61 -7.27
N ASP A 108 8.80 24.27 -8.17
CA ASP A 108 10.00 25.06 -8.42
C ASP A 108 9.68 26.37 -9.16
N GLU A 109 8.64 26.40 -10.01
CA GLU A 109 8.13 27.65 -10.61
C GLU A 109 7.34 28.50 -9.59
N LEU A 110 6.58 27.86 -8.69
CA LEU A 110 5.75 28.55 -7.70
C LEU A 110 6.52 29.05 -6.47
N ALA A 111 7.66 28.44 -6.15
CA ALA A 111 8.50 28.81 -5.01
C ALA A 111 9.94 29.15 -5.46
N PRO A 112 10.15 30.29 -6.17
CA PRO A 112 11.47 30.71 -6.66
C PRO A 112 12.49 31.03 -5.55
N TRP A 113 12.10 30.94 -4.27
CA TRP A 113 12.91 31.33 -3.12
C TRP A 113 13.58 30.15 -2.41
N HIS A 114 13.54 28.92 -2.96
CA HIS A 114 14.35 27.82 -2.44
C HIS A 114 15.79 28.28 -2.31
N THR A 115 16.20 28.44 -1.06
CA THR A 115 17.45 29.10 -0.68
C THR A 115 18.58 28.26 -1.25
N GLN A 116 19.40 28.83 -2.13
CA GLN A 116 20.65 28.19 -2.53
C GLN A 116 21.45 27.92 -1.25
N THR A 117 21.51 26.67 -0.82
CA THR A 117 22.38 26.21 0.27
C THR A 117 23.82 26.16 -0.23
N LYS A 118 24.38 27.32 -0.57
CA LYS A 118 25.82 27.54 -0.70
C LYS A 118 26.26 28.42 0.45
N ILE A 119 26.51 27.80 1.61
CA ILE A 119 27.36 28.43 2.62
C ILE A 119 28.79 28.32 2.08
N LYS A 120 29.32 29.38 1.48
CA LYS A 120 30.76 29.53 1.30
C LYS A 120 31.29 30.21 2.56
N GLY A 121 31.96 29.44 3.40
CA GLY A 121 32.76 29.97 4.50
C GLY A 121 34.18 30.19 4.01
N ASP A 122 34.63 31.43 4.08
CA ASP A 122 36.00 31.89 4.05
C ASP A 122 36.65 31.57 5.40
N CYS A 123 37.33 30.43 5.48
CA CYS A 123 38.22 30.11 6.59
C CYS A 123 39.65 30.58 6.26
N SER A 124 39.86 31.90 6.31
CA SER A 124 41.19 32.53 6.37
C SER A 124 41.10 33.95 6.88
#